data_AF-A0A661P2P4-F1
#
_entry.id   AF-A0A661P2P4-F1
#
_cell.length_a   1.000
_cell.length_b   1.000
_cell.length_c   1.000
_cell.angle_alpha   90.00
_cell.angle_beta   90.00
_cell.angle_gamma   90.00
#
_symmetry.space_group_name_H-M   'P 1'
#
loop_
_entity.id
_entity.type
_entity.pdbx_description
1 polymer ?
#
loop_
_entity_poly.entity_id
_entity_poly.type
_entity_poly.pdbx_seq_one_letter_code
_entity_poly.pdbx_strand_id
1 'polypeptide(L)'
;MSAFNPSEAVTFDLAFGHVHLDGAPSRVMVPADALLQLCQAAGAGESADLAHAIGEALGRRVAVRMAVGHDERLAAVRSAGLDAVVEQLAGELALIGMGALSAERWGKALVLVIDQSPFGEAGDDFLAEVLQAAVHALVETAQSRLVPLAREGVRARFLVVSGQAVEAVRSRLARGDHWGSVIAALHPGGPTS
;
A
#
# COMPACT_ATOMS: atom_id res chain seq x y z
N MET A 1 -11.00 -19.38 3.11
CA MET A 1 -10.17 -18.65 2.13
C MET A 1 -8.80 -19.26 2.11
N SER A 2 -8.18 -19.43 0.94
CA SER A 2 -6.79 -19.90 0.89
C SER A 2 -5.84 -18.75 1.21
N ALA A 3 -4.80 -19.06 1.98
CA ALA A 3 -3.66 -18.18 2.20
C ALA A 3 -3.03 -17.75 0.86
N PHE A 4 -2.25 -16.67 0.88
CA PHE A 4 -1.47 -16.28 -0.28
C PHE A 4 -0.47 -17.39 -0.66
N ASN A 5 -0.45 -17.81 -1.93
CA ASN A 5 0.47 -18.83 -2.42
C ASN A 5 1.51 -18.19 -3.35
N PRO A 6 2.79 -18.07 -2.94
CA PRO A 6 3.85 -17.50 -3.77
C PRO A 6 4.47 -18.50 -4.75
N SER A 7 4.06 -19.78 -4.72
CA SER A 7 4.69 -20.83 -5.52
C SER A 7 4.57 -20.51 -7.01
N GLU A 8 5.71 -20.51 -7.72
CA GLU A 8 5.80 -20.20 -9.15
C GLU A 8 5.28 -18.81 -9.55
N ALA A 9 5.05 -17.92 -8.58
CA ALA A 9 4.50 -16.59 -8.85
C ALA A 9 5.45 -15.72 -9.69
N VAL A 10 6.77 -15.96 -9.60
CA VAL A 10 7.79 -15.32 -10.44
C VAL A 10 8.63 -16.40 -11.13
N THR A 11 8.74 -16.33 -12.45
CA THR A 11 9.64 -17.20 -13.22
C THR A 11 10.58 -16.38 -14.09
N PHE A 12 11.82 -16.87 -14.19
CA PHE A 12 12.87 -16.28 -15.01
C PHE A 12 13.11 -17.16 -16.22
N ASP A 13 12.69 -16.67 -17.38
CA ASP A 13 13.02 -17.28 -18.66
C ASP A 13 14.33 -16.69 -19.16
N LEU A 14 15.44 -17.32 -18.76
CA LEU A 14 16.79 -16.85 -19.10
C LEU A 14 17.13 -17.06 -20.58
N ALA A 15 16.42 -17.95 -21.29
CA ALA A 15 16.65 -18.17 -22.71
C ALA A 15 16.17 -16.97 -23.53
N PHE A 16 15.08 -16.34 -23.10
CA PHE A 16 14.49 -15.18 -23.76
C PHE A 16 14.66 -13.86 -22.99
N GLY A 17 15.27 -13.89 -21.80
CA GLY A 17 15.49 -12.72 -20.97
C GLY A 17 14.19 -12.14 -20.38
N HIS A 18 13.18 -12.97 -20.17
CA HIS A 18 11.88 -12.53 -19.66
C HIS A 18 11.74 -12.83 -18.17
N VAL A 19 11.03 -11.93 -17.49
CA VAL A 19 10.49 -12.16 -16.14
C VAL A 19 8.99 -12.23 -16.26
N HIS A 20 8.42 -13.36 -15.86
CA HIS A 20 6.99 -13.55 -15.77
C HIS A 20 6.55 -13.44 -14.31
N LEU A 21 5.46 -12.71 -14.10
CA LEU A 21 4.76 -12.65 -12.82
C LEU A 21 3.35 -13.19 -13.07
N ASP A 22 2.83 -14.03 -12.18
CA ASP A 22 1.48 -14.58 -12.33
C ASP A 22 0.44 -13.45 -12.54
N GLY A 23 -0.43 -13.61 -13.55
CA GLY A 23 -1.37 -12.58 -13.98
C GLY A 23 -0.74 -11.32 -14.62
N ALA A 24 0.55 -11.33 -14.94
CA ALA A 24 1.29 -10.21 -15.50
C ALA A 24 2.45 -10.65 -16.42
N PRO A 25 2.19 -10.79 -17.74
CA PRO A 25 3.03 -11.56 -18.65
C PRO A 25 4.42 -10.98 -18.92
N SER A 26 4.66 -9.71 -18.65
CA SER A 26 5.98 -9.08 -18.86
C SER A 26 6.34 -8.16 -17.70
N ARG A 27 7.52 -8.42 -17.12
CA ARG A 27 8.13 -7.62 -16.06
C ARG A 27 9.58 -7.32 -16.38
N VAL A 28 10.05 -6.23 -15.80
CA VAL A 28 11.46 -5.82 -15.80
C VAL A 28 11.90 -5.65 -14.36
N MET A 29 13.14 -6.06 -14.08
CA MET A 29 13.78 -5.75 -12.80
C MET A 29 14.46 -4.39 -12.91
N VAL A 30 14.16 -3.50 -11.98
CA VAL A 30 14.71 -2.13 -11.95
C VAL A 30 15.41 -1.93 -10.61
N PRO A 31 16.64 -1.39 -10.58
CA PRO A 31 17.27 -0.96 -9.33
C PRO A 31 16.38 0.07 -8.62
N ALA A 32 16.14 -0.13 -7.33
CA ALA A 32 15.18 0.70 -6.57
C ALA A 32 15.61 2.16 -6.49
N ASP A 33 16.92 2.41 -6.37
CA ASP A 33 17.52 3.74 -6.40
C ASP A 33 17.34 4.42 -7.76
N ALA A 34 17.51 3.69 -8.86
CA ALA A 34 17.29 4.20 -10.20
C ALA A 34 15.80 4.52 -10.45
N LEU A 35 14.88 3.68 -9.97
CA LEU A 35 13.44 3.95 -10.05
C LEU A 35 13.08 5.22 -9.27
N LEU A 36 13.62 5.37 -8.06
CA LEU A 36 13.37 6.56 -7.24
C LEU A 36 13.94 7.83 -7.88
N GLN A 37 15.15 7.77 -8.45
CA GLN A 37 15.74 8.88 -9.20
C GLN A 37 14.90 9.24 -10.43
N LEU A 38 14.35 8.25 -11.14
CA LEU A 38 13.45 8.48 -12.26
C LEU A 38 12.18 9.22 -11.81
N CYS A 39 11.55 8.78 -10.72
CA CYS A 39 10.37 9.44 -10.16
C CYS A 39 10.67 10.90 -9.77
N GLN A 40 11.81 11.14 -9.12
CA GLN A 40 12.26 12.48 -8.74
C GLN A 40 12.49 13.38 -9.95
N ALA A 41 13.10 12.84 -11.01
CA ALA A 41 13.35 13.57 -12.25
C ALA A 41 12.07 13.86 -13.04
N ALA A 42 11.09 12.95 -13.00
CA ALA A 42 9.81 13.11 -13.67
C ALA A 42 8.94 14.20 -13.01
N GLY A 43 8.96 14.28 -11.68
CA GLY A 43 8.17 15.22 -10.90
C GLY A 43 7.04 14.53 -10.11
N ALA A 44 6.41 15.30 -9.22
CA ALA A 44 5.46 14.76 -8.25
C ALA A 44 4.18 14.19 -8.88
N GLY A 45 3.67 14.81 -9.96
CA GLY A 45 2.46 14.36 -10.65
C GLY A 45 2.67 13.02 -11.35
N GLU A 46 3.72 12.94 -12.17
CA GLU A 46 4.08 11.75 -12.94
C GLU A 46 4.50 10.59 -12.02
N SER A 47 5.20 10.90 -10.93
CA SER A 47 5.51 9.91 -9.89
C SER A 47 4.25 9.37 -9.21
N ALA A 48 3.26 10.22 -8.95
CA ALA A 48 1.98 9.80 -8.37
C ALA A 48 1.19 8.93 -9.36
N ASP A 49 1.16 9.29 -10.65
CA ASP A 49 0.51 8.50 -11.69
C ASP A 49 1.14 7.10 -11.84
N LEU A 50 2.47 7.01 -11.78
CA LEU A 50 3.19 5.74 -11.77
C LEU A 50 2.84 4.91 -10.53
N ALA A 51 2.88 5.51 -9.35
CA ALA A 51 2.51 4.86 -8.10
C ALA A 51 1.07 4.34 -8.15
N HIS A 52 0.16 5.17 -8.68
CA HIS A 52 -1.24 4.84 -8.86
C HIS A 52 -1.43 3.63 -9.77
N ALA A 53 -0.80 3.63 -10.94
CA ALA A 53 -0.89 2.52 -11.89
C ALA A 53 -0.37 1.20 -11.29
N ILE A 54 0.71 1.24 -10.51
CA ILE A 54 1.24 0.07 -9.82
C ILE A 54 0.23 -0.42 -8.78
N GLY A 55 -0.22 0.47 -7.89
CA GLY A 55 -1.16 0.14 -6.83
C GLY A 55 -2.47 -0.44 -7.36
N GLU A 56 -3.06 0.20 -8.36
CA GLU A 56 -4.29 -0.26 -9.00
C GLU A 56 -4.14 -1.67 -9.60
N ALA A 57 -2.99 -1.95 -10.22
CA ALA A 57 -2.70 -3.29 -10.73
C ALA A 57 -2.58 -4.34 -9.61
N LEU A 58 -1.96 -4.01 -8.46
CA LEU A 58 -1.89 -4.90 -7.29
C LEU A 58 -3.29 -5.19 -6.75
N GLY A 59 -4.07 -4.14 -6.49
CA GLY A 59 -5.42 -4.26 -5.93
C GLY A 59 -6.36 -5.06 -6.83
N ARG A 60 -6.30 -4.87 -8.15
CA ARG A 60 -7.09 -5.67 -9.11
C ARG A 60 -6.76 -7.16 -9.04
N ARG A 61 -5.47 -7.54 -8.97
CA ARG A 61 -5.08 -8.96 -8.88
C ARG A 61 -5.57 -9.60 -7.59
N VAL A 62 -5.43 -8.90 -6.47
CA VAL A 62 -6.01 -9.35 -5.19
C VAL A 62 -7.52 -9.51 -5.31
N ALA A 63 -8.22 -8.53 -5.87
CA ALA A 63 -9.67 -8.55 -5.98
C ALA A 63 -10.17 -9.71 -6.88
N VAL A 64 -9.48 -9.99 -7.99
CA VAL A 64 -9.74 -11.16 -8.85
C VAL A 64 -9.56 -12.46 -8.09
N ARG A 65 -8.45 -12.61 -7.34
CA ARG A 65 -8.15 -13.82 -6.57
C ARG A 65 -9.17 -14.05 -5.45
N MET A 66 -9.60 -12.99 -4.79
CA MET A 66 -10.60 -13.06 -3.71
C MET A 66 -12.01 -13.36 -4.23
N ALA A 67 -12.33 -12.98 -5.46
CA ALA A 67 -13.63 -13.22 -6.07
C ALA A 67 -13.83 -14.67 -6.58
N VAL A 68 -12.80 -15.52 -6.53
CA VAL A 68 -12.93 -16.93 -6.94
C VAL A 68 -14.00 -17.62 -6.08
N GLY A 69 -15.07 -18.10 -6.72
CA GLY A 69 -16.20 -18.73 -6.05
C GLY A 69 -17.24 -17.77 -5.49
N HIS A 70 -17.19 -16.48 -5.86
CA HIS A 70 -18.16 -15.46 -5.49
C HIS A 70 -18.76 -14.77 -6.73
N ASP A 71 -20.06 -14.49 -6.69
CA ASP A 71 -20.76 -13.82 -7.80
C ASP A 71 -20.40 -12.33 -7.89
N GLU A 72 -20.06 -11.70 -6.75
CA GLU A 72 -19.74 -10.28 -6.66
C GLU A 72 -18.41 -10.03 -5.95
N ARG A 73 -17.49 -9.35 -6.65
CA ARG A 73 -16.13 -9.04 -6.18
C ARG A 73 -16.11 -8.28 -4.85
N LEU A 74 -16.92 -7.24 -4.74
CA LEU A 74 -16.95 -6.39 -3.54
C LEU A 74 -17.51 -7.14 -2.33
N ALA A 75 -18.49 -8.02 -2.53
CA ALA A 75 -19.02 -8.88 -1.48
C ALA A 75 -17.97 -9.89 -1.01
N ALA A 76 -17.17 -10.44 -1.93
CA ALA A 76 -16.06 -11.33 -1.61
C ALA A 76 -15.01 -10.63 -0.73
N VAL A 77 -14.55 -9.44 -1.14
CA VAL A 77 -13.57 -8.63 -0.37
C VAL A 77 -14.11 -8.28 1.02
N ARG A 78 -15.39 -7.91 1.13
CA ARG A 78 -16.00 -7.57 2.42
C ARG A 78 -16.17 -8.79 3.34
N SER A 79 -16.53 -9.94 2.79
CA SER A 79 -16.73 -11.16 3.59
C SER A 79 -15.42 -11.78 4.06
N ALA A 80 -14.32 -11.56 3.34
CA ALA A 80 -12.99 -12.00 3.70
C ALA A 80 -12.41 -11.40 4.99
N GLY A 81 -12.83 -10.18 5.33
CA GLY A 81 -12.28 -9.43 6.45
C GLY A 81 -10.91 -8.78 6.16
N LEU A 82 -10.53 -7.84 7.04
CA LEU A 82 -9.32 -7.02 6.85
C LEU A 82 -8.04 -7.85 6.78
N ASP A 83 -7.88 -8.83 7.68
CA ASP A 83 -6.62 -9.56 7.82
C ASP A 83 -6.29 -10.34 6.56
N ALA A 84 -7.29 -10.95 5.92
CA ALA A 84 -7.12 -11.66 4.66
C ALA A 84 -6.83 -10.71 3.49
N VAL A 85 -7.44 -9.51 3.46
CA VAL A 85 -7.11 -8.47 2.46
C VAL A 85 -5.67 -8.02 2.60
N VAL A 86 -5.23 -7.75 3.84
CA VAL A 86 -3.85 -7.33 4.13
C VAL A 86 -2.86 -8.43 3.78
N GLU A 87 -3.18 -9.70 4.08
CA GLU A 87 -2.34 -10.85 3.71
C GLU A 87 -2.13 -10.95 2.20
N GLN A 88 -3.21 -10.82 1.41
CA GLN A 88 -3.12 -10.88 -0.05
C GLN A 88 -2.34 -9.70 -0.64
N LEU A 89 -2.59 -8.48 -0.14
CA LEU A 89 -1.84 -7.29 -0.54
C LEU A 89 -0.35 -7.41 -0.15
N ALA A 90 -0.06 -7.97 1.01
CA ALA A 90 1.31 -8.19 1.46
C ALA A 90 2.06 -9.14 0.54
N GLY A 91 1.41 -10.22 0.11
CA GLY A 91 1.96 -11.12 -0.91
C GLY A 91 2.28 -10.41 -2.21
N GLU A 92 1.33 -9.65 -2.76
CA GLU A 92 1.53 -8.90 -4.01
C GLU A 92 2.63 -7.84 -3.92
N LEU A 93 2.70 -7.10 -2.80
CA LEU A 93 3.72 -6.08 -2.56
C LEU A 93 5.12 -6.71 -2.44
N ALA A 94 5.21 -7.86 -1.77
CA ALA A 94 6.45 -8.61 -1.63
C ALA A 94 6.93 -9.18 -2.97
N LEU A 95 6.02 -9.68 -3.82
CA LEU A 95 6.37 -10.19 -5.16
C LEU A 95 7.02 -9.14 -6.07
N ILE A 96 6.65 -7.87 -5.92
CA ILE A 96 7.24 -6.77 -6.68
C ILE A 96 8.40 -6.07 -5.95
N GLY A 97 8.85 -6.63 -4.82
CA GLY A 97 10.02 -6.15 -4.09
C GLY A 97 9.85 -4.81 -3.37
N MET A 98 8.62 -4.41 -3.04
CA MET A 98 8.35 -3.11 -2.40
C MET A 98 8.40 -3.14 -0.85
N GLY A 99 8.60 -4.32 -0.26
CA GLY A 99 8.72 -4.53 1.18
C GLY A 99 7.63 -5.46 1.72
N ALA A 100 7.67 -5.68 3.04
CA ALA A 100 6.71 -6.52 3.74
C ALA A 100 5.57 -5.68 4.34
N LEU A 101 4.35 -5.89 3.89
CA LEU A 101 3.17 -5.18 4.40
C LEU A 101 2.58 -5.90 5.63
N SER A 102 2.16 -5.11 6.61
CA SER A 102 1.31 -5.56 7.72
C SER A 102 0.32 -4.46 8.12
N ALA A 103 -0.58 -4.76 9.05
CA ALA A 103 -1.52 -3.81 9.60
C ALA A 103 -1.44 -3.78 11.13
N GLU A 104 -1.47 -2.58 11.70
CA GLU A 104 -1.56 -2.32 13.13
C GLU A 104 -2.91 -1.67 13.44
N ARG A 105 -3.56 -2.12 14.53
CA ARG A 105 -4.79 -1.51 15.04
C ARG A 105 -4.49 -0.67 16.27
N TRP A 106 -4.76 0.63 16.17
CA TRP A 106 -4.60 1.59 17.25
C TRP A 106 -5.98 2.10 17.67
N GLY A 107 -6.67 1.33 18.51
CA GLY A 107 -8.08 1.54 18.82
C GLY A 107 -8.93 1.39 17.54
N LYS A 108 -9.57 2.48 17.11
CA LYS A 108 -10.32 2.54 15.83
C LYS A 108 -9.47 2.90 14.61
N ALA A 109 -8.22 3.34 14.82
CA ALA A 109 -7.35 3.71 13.73
C ALA A 109 -6.70 2.48 13.11
N LEU A 110 -6.62 2.47 11.78
CA LEU A 110 -5.90 1.47 11.00
C LEU A 110 -4.62 2.08 10.47
N VAL A 111 -3.49 1.45 10.78
CA VAL A 111 -2.17 1.83 10.29
C VAL A 111 -1.64 0.69 9.44
N LEU A 112 -1.26 0.96 8.20
CA LEU A 112 -0.51 0.01 7.38
C LEU A 112 0.98 0.23 7.60
N VAL A 113 1.75 -0.84 7.63
CA VAL A 113 3.20 -0.79 7.88
C VAL A 113 3.92 -1.52 6.77
N ILE A 114 4.88 -0.85 6.14
CA ILE A 114 5.84 -1.49 5.23
C ILE A 114 7.18 -1.60 5.96
N ASP A 115 7.65 -2.83 6.15
CA ASP A 115 8.98 -3.15 6.65
C ASP A 115 9.93 -3.44 5.46
N GLN A 116 11.22 -3.11 5.63
CA GLN A 116 12.27 -3.33 4.64
C GLN A 116 11.96 -2.74 3.25
N SER A 117 11.32 -1.58 3.18
CA SER A 117 11.11 -0.90 1.90
C SER A 117 12.45 -0.47 1.28
N PRO A 118 12.67 -0.69 -0.03
CA PRO A 118 13.94 -0.33 -0.66
C PRO A 118 14.06 1.18 -0.97
N PHE A 119 13.00 1.97 -0.78
CA PHE A 119 12.98 3.38 -1.17
C PHE A 119 13.35 4.38 -0.06
N GLY A 120 13.49 3.91 1.18
CA GLY A 120 13.77 4.77 2.34
C GLY A 120 12.71 5.86 2.55
N GLU A 121 13.08 6.93 3.28
CA GLU A 121 12.18 8.06 3.57
C GLU A 121 11.74 8.81 2.31
N ALA A 122 12.64 8.97 1.34
CA ALA A 122 12.37 9.68 0.09
C ALA A 122 11.30 8.99 -0.79
N GLY A 123 10.97 7.72 -0.53
CA GLY A 123 9.92 6.99 -1.21
C GLY A 123 8.62 6.85 -0.43
N ASP A 124 8.48 7.43 0.76
CA ASP A 124 7.30 7.21 1.60
C ASP A 124 6.03 7.76 0.95
N ASP A 125 6.08 8.92 0.30
CA ASP A 125 4.93 9.44 -0.46
C ASP A 125 4.57 8.56 -1.65
N PHE A 126 5.57 8.02 -2.36
CA PHE A 126 5.36 7.08 -3.47
C PHE A 126 4.67 5.80 -2.98
N LEU A 127 5.13 5.23 -1.86
CA LEU A 127 4.53 4.04 -1.26
C LEU A 127 3.12 4.30 -0.74
N ALA A 128 2.86 5.47 -0.15
CA ALA A 128 1.53 5.86 0.29
C ALA A 128 0.55 5.86 -0.89
N GLU A 129 0.97 6.39 -2.05
CA GLU A 129 0.13 6.42 -3.25
C GLU A 129 -0.05 5.02 -3.87
N VAL A 130 0.99 4.17 -3.89
CA VAL A 130 0.85 2.76 -4.29
C VAL A 130 -0.19 2.05 -3.42
N LEU A 131 -0.06 2.16 -2.09
CA LEU A 131 -1.01 1.54 -1.15
C LEU A 131 -2.43 2.13 -1.30
N GLN A 132 -2.53 3.44 -1.51
CA GLN A 132 -3.80 4.13 -1.76
C GLN A 132 -4.53 3.55 -2.95
N ALA A 133 -3.86 3.46 -4.09
CA ALA A 133 -4.47 2.95 -5.32
C ALA A 133 -4.80 1.46 -5.20
N ALA A 134 -3.97 0.67 -4.51
CA ALA A 134 -4.25 -0.74 -4.25
C ALA A 134 -5.51 -0.95 -3.39
N VAL A 135 -5.64 -0.18 -2.30
CA VAL A 135 -6.84 -0.22 -1.46
C VAL A 135 -8.07 0.26 -2.23
N HIS A 136 -7.97 1.36 -2.98
CA HIS A 136 -9.08 1.85 -3.82
C HIS A 136 -9.57 0.80 -4.81
N ALA A 137 -8.66 0.11 -5.50
CA ALA A 137 -9.03 -0.94 -6.47
C ALA A 137 -9.71 -2.16 -5.82
N LEU A 138 -9.56 -2.35 -4.50
CA LEU A 138 -10.18 -3.46 -3.75
C LEU A 138 -11.58 -3.14 -3.22
N VAL A 139 -11.74 -1.97 -2.59
CA VAL A 139 -12.97 -1.64 -1.86
C VAL A 139 -13.87 -0.65 -2.59
N GLU A 140 -13.44 -0.15 -3.76
CA GLU A 140 -14.16 0.81 -4.60
C GLU A 140 -14.68 2.04 -3.82
N THR A 141 -13.98 2.44 -2.74
CA THR A 141 -14.36 3.58 -1.90
C THR A 141 -13.40 4.73 -2.10
N ALA A 142 -13.87 5.83 -2.70
CA ALA A 142 -13.05 7.03 -2.93
C ALA A 142 -12.76 7.84 -1.66
N GLN A 143 -13.31 7.45 -0.50
CA GLN A 143 -13.35 8.28 0.70
C GLN A 143 -12.15 8.11 1.64
N SER A 144 -11.41 7.01 1.54
CA SER A 144 -10.21 6.80 2.36
C SER A 144 -8.97 7.41 1.71
N ARG A 145 -8.04 7.83 2.54
CA ARG A 145 -6.73 8.36 2.17
C ARG A 145 -5.66 7.72 3.06
N LEU A 146 -4.52 7.35 2.49
CA LEU A 146 -3.33 6.97 3.21
C LEU A 146 -2.39 8.15 3.31
N VAL A 147 -1.88 8.38 4.51
CA VAL A 147 -0.94 9.47 4.81
C VAL A 147 0.29 8.86 5.48
N PRO A 148 1.52 9.14 4.99
CA PRO A 148 2.74 8.80 5.73
C PRO A 148 2.67 9.36 7.14
N LEU A 149 2.90 8.51 8.11
CA LEU A 149 2.69 8.82 9.52
C LEU A 149 4.03 8.97 10.25
N ALA A 150 4.90 7.99 10.10
CA ALA A 150 6.23 7.96 10.70
C ALA A 150 7.10 6.90 10.04
N ARG A 151 8.41 7.11 10.07
CA ARG A 151 9.41 6.09 9.77
C ARG A 151 10.31 5.86 10.98
N GLU A 152 10.41 4.61 11.40
CA GLU A 152 11.28 4.16 12.49
C GLU A 152 12.26 3.13 11.93
N GLY A 153 13.43 3.62 11.49
CA GLY A 153 14.41 2.82 10.76
C GLY A 153 13.83 2.28 9.45
N VAL A 154 13.72 0.96 9.36
CA VAL A 154 13.25 0.24 8.17
C VAL A 154 11.72 0.19 8.04
N ARG A 155 10.98 0.59 9.08
CA ARG A 155 9.52 0.54 9.12
C ARG A 155 8.89 1.89 8.79
N ALA A 156 8.14 1.96 7.70
CA ALA A 156 7.26 3.08 7.38
C ALA A 156 5.82 2.77 7.78
N ARG A 157 5.18 3.71 8.46
CA ARG A 157 3.77 3.64 8.87
C ARG A 157 2.93 4.60 8.05
N PHE A 158 1.77 4.13 7.64
CA PHE A 158 0.80 4.87 6.83
C PHE A 158 -0.55 4.81 7.52
N LEU A 159 -1.10 5.97 7.86
CA LEU A 159 -2.39 6.06 8.53
C LEU A 159 -3.51 6.06 7.49
N VAL A 160 -4.51 5.18 7.67
CA VAL A 160 -5.74 5.21 6.88
C VAL A 160 -6.72 6.19 7.54
N VAL A 161 -7.07 7.26 6.81
CA VAL A 161 -7.98 8.32 7.27
C VAL A 161 -9.08 8.59 6.24
N SER A 162 -10.10 9.37 6.62
CA SER A 162 -11.02 9.95 5.64
C SER A 162 -10.35 11.11 4.90
N GLY A 163 -10.82 11.41 3.68
CA GLY A 163 -10.31 12.56 2.92
C GLY A 163 -10.38 13.89 3.68
N GLN A 164 -11.38 14.08 4.55
CA GLN A 164 -11.52 15.29 5.37
C GLN A 164 -10.45 15.42 6.47
N ALA A 165 -9.86 14.30 6.93
CA ALA A 165 -8.90 14.29 8.02
C ALA A 165 -7.44 14.42 7.54
N VAL A 166 -7.18 14.34 6.23
CA VAL A 166 -5.81 14.37 5.66
C VAL A 166 -5.06 15.63 6.06
N GLU A 167 -5.66 16.80 5.87
CA GLU A 167 -4.98 18.07 6.12
C GLU A 167 -4.70 18.28 7.62
N ALA A 168 -5.64 17.84 8.47
CA ALA A 168 -5.45 17.88 9.92
C ALA A 168 -4.28 17.00 10.38
N VAL A 169 -4.12 15.80 9.80
CA VAL A 169 -2.99 14.91 10.09
C VAL A 169 -1.68 15.52 9.62
N ARG A 170 -1.61 15.97 8.35
CA ARG A 170 -0.41 16.57 7.77
C ARG A 170 0.05 17.80 8.56
N SER A 171 -0.88 18.68 8.91
CA SER A 171 -0.59 19.87 9.71
C SER A 171 -0.01 19.53 11.09
N ARG A 172 -0.54 18.50 11.77
CA ARG A 172 0.00 18.05 13.07
C ARG A 172 1.41 17.50 12.95
N LEU A 173 1.65 16.63 11.96
CA LEU A 173 2.97 16.05 11.71
C LEU A 173 3.99 17.15 11.34
N ALA A 174 3.60 18.12 10.51
CA ALA A 174 4.45 19.25 10.14
C ALA A 174 4.84 20.15 11.32
N ARG A 175 4.03 20.18 12.40
CA ARG A 175 4.36 20.87 13.66
C ARG A 175 5.28 20.05 14.57
N GLY A 176 5.60 18.82 14.20
CA GLY A 176 6.42 17.90 14.99
C GLY A 176 5.63 17.14 16.06
N ASP A 177 4.29 17.09 15.98
CA ASP A 177 3.49 16.27 16.90
C ASP A 177 3.91 14.79 16.74
N HIS A 178 4.14 14.11 17.87
CA HIS A 178 4.43 12.67 17.85
C HIS A 178 3.23 11.91 17.24
N TRP A 179 3.50 10.95 16.35
CA TRP A 179 2.46 10.28 15.57
C TRP A 179 1.39 9.59 16.41
N GLY A 180 1.75 9.02 17.57
CA GLY A 180 0.78 8.43 18.50
C GLY A 180 -0.24 9.45 19.02
N SER A 181 0.19 10.69 19.24
CA SER A 181 -0.69 11.80 19.63
C SER A 181 -1.57 12.26 18.48
N VAL A 182 -1.07 12.19 17.23
CA VAL A 182 -1.87 12.46 16.03
C VAL A 182 -3.00 11.45 15.91
N ILE A 183 -2.73 10.15 16.09
CA ILE A 183 -3.77 9.11 16.09
C ILE A 183 -4.81 9.37 17.19
N ALA A 184 -4.36 9.63 18.42
CA ALA A 184 -5.26 9.86 19.56
C ALA A 184 -6.19 11.06 19.33
N ALA A 185 -5.70 12.12 18.68
CA ALA A 185 -6.48 13.31 18.37
C ALA A 185 -7.58 13.10 17.31
N LEU A 186 -7.51 12.02 16.53
CA LEU A 186 -8.53 11.68 15.53
C LEU A 186 -9.70 10.87 16.11
N HIS A 187 -9.61 10.40 17.36
CA HIS A 187 -10.73 9.73 18.02
C HIS A 187 -11.78 10.77 18.47
N PRO A 188 -13.06 10.61 18.08
CA PRO A 188 -14.12 11.45 18.65
C PRO A 188 -14.22 11.20 20.15
N GLY A 189 -13.84 12.19 20.96
CA GLY A 189 -13.82 12.15 22.42
C GLY A 189 -12.46 12.33 23.10
N GLY A 190 -11.37 12.55 22.36
CA GLY A 190 -10.07 12.91 22.95
C GLY A 190 -10.09 14.30 23.61
N PRO A 191 -9.38 14.51 24.74
CA PRO A 191 -9.42 15.78 25.47
C PRO A 191 -8.92 16.91 24.58
N THR A 192 -9.80 17.87 24.30
CA THR A 192 -9.40 19.20 23.86
C THR A 192 -8.51 19.78 24.95
N SER A 193 -7.21 19.83 24.67
CA SER A 193 -6.26 20.61 25.48
C SER A 193 -6.38 22.07 25.11
#